data_AF-G0NTL1-F1
#
_entry.id   AF-G0NTL1-F1
#
_cell.length_a   1.000
_cell.length_b   1.000
_cell.length_c   1.000
_cell.angle_alpha   90.00
_cell.angle_beta   90.00
_cell.angle_gamma   90.00
#
_symmetry.space_group_name_H-M   'P 1'
#
loop_
_entity.id
_entity.type
_entity.pdbx_description
1 polymer ?
#
loop_
_entity_poly.entity_id
_entity_poly.type
_entity_poly.pdbx_seq_one_letter_code
_entity_poly.pdbx_strand_id
1 'polypeptide(L)'
;MYSYENSTIEEYRRFDFFTIVGVFSLISQIITLFSIQFLLLTVFPFFIIVSRSNRENDKKTSIYPLINHLYYAVCFSYVLYPLNLVFHFFRKASPIFYNANTLVFYVSVTMTNAHNLILVLSAIQKFCLYFFQNFESYLNLSKKAVHRILFCIHLIVQVKQLVYWNDSRENNYSIDIIIDLMTAAISFYIFTTYGEVETVENKMEAFYRLRELDNNSTPVLIQVSYLLSSQKNIDKVKELLSVKKIIKSLFPRWFKASAVRPITYIDLMETTVNS
;
A
#
# COMPACT_ATOMS: atom_id res chain seq x y z
N MET A 1 8.58 56.34 8.06
CA MET A 1 9.21 55.77 6.86
C MET A 1 9.96 54.48 7.18
N TYR A 2 10.94 54.49 8.10
CA TYR A 2 11.71 53.29 8.52
C TYR A 2 10.89 52.08 9.00
N SER A 3 9.77 52.31 9.72
CA SER A 3 8.90 51.22 10.21
C SER A 3 8.16 50.49 9.08
N TYR A 4 7.79 51.21 8.02
CA TYR A 4 7.02 50.65 6.90
C TYR A 4 7.90 49.84 5.93
N GLU A 5 9.16 50.22 5.78
CA GLU A 5 10.13 49.51 4.95
C GLU A 5 10.56 48.19 5.62
N ASN A 6 10.72 48.16 6.94
CA ASN A 6 11.00 46.92 7.67
C ASN A 6 9.82 45.94 7.65
N SER A 7 8.57 46.43 7.73
CA SER A 7 7.40 45.53 7.68
C SER A 7 7.23 44.86 6.32
N THR A 8 7.51 45.58 5.23
CA THR A 8 7.41 45.03 3.86
C THR A 8 8.52 44.01 3.55
N ILE A 9 9.74 44.23 4.07
CA ILE A 9 10.85 43.26 3.94
C ILE A 9 10.55 41.96 4.70
N GLU A 10 10.01 42.05 5.92
CA GLU A 10 9.64 40.86 6.70
C GLU A 10 8.48 40.09 6.05
N GLU A 11 7.50 40.79 5.45
CA GLU A 11 6.41 40.16 4.71
C GLU A 11 6.92 39.42 3.46
N TYR A 12 7.84 40.04 2.70
CA TYR A 12 8.45 39.41 1.53
C TYR A 12 9.30 38.18 1.92
N ARG A 13 10.12 38.29 2.97
CA ARG A 13 10.91 37.16 3.48
C ARG A 13 10.03 36.01 3.95
N ARG A 14 8.91 36.33 4.60
CA ARG A 14 7.92 35.34 5.07
C ARG A 14 7.25 34.64 3.86
N PHE A 15 6.89 35.40 2.82
CA PHE A 15 6.33 34.86 1.58
C PHE A 15 7.30 33.90 0.85
N ASP A 16 8.57 34.29 0.71
CA ASP A 16 9.60 33.45 0.08
C ASP A 16 9.84 32.17 0.88
N PHE A 17 9.93 32.26 2.21
CA PHE A 17 10.09 31.10 3.08
C PHE A 17 8.94 30.09 2.92
N PHE A 18 7.69 30.56 2.97
CA PHE A 18 6.53 29.68 2.80
C PHE A 18 6.45 29.07 1.40
N THR A 19 6.81 29.83 0.36
CA THR A 19 6.85 29.31 -1.01
C THR A 19 7.88 28.19 -1.14
N ILE A 20 9.08 28.39 -0.59
CA ILE A 20 10.15 27.38 -0.61
C ILE A 20 9.72 26.12 0.15
N VAL A 21 9.20 26.27 1.38
CA VAL A 21 8.70 25.14 2.18
C VAL A 21 7.57 24.40 1.44
N GLY A 22 6.66 25.13 0.80
CA GLY A 22 5.58 24.57 -0.01
C GLY A 22 6.10 23.73 -1.18
N VAL A 23 7.11 24.21 -1.91
CA VAL A 23 7.73 23.47 -3.02
C VAL A 23 8.43 22.20 -2.52
N PHE A 24 9.21 22.27 -1.45
CA PHE A 24 9.87 21.09 -0.87
C PHE A 24 8.86 20.03 -0.39
N SER A 25 7.77 20.48 0.22
CA SER A 25 6.66 19.63 0.62
C SER A 25 6.04 18.89 -0.56
N LEU A 26 5.73 19.60 -1.66
CA LEU A 26 5.18 19.00 -2.87
C LEU A 26 6.12 17.96 -3.48
N ILE A 27 7.41 18.28 -3.56
CA ILE A 27 8.44 17.34 -4.06
C ILE A 27 8.49 16.08 -3.18
N SER A 28 8.54 16.25 -1.85
CA SER A 28 8.55 15.14 -0.90
C SER A 28 7.33 14.23 -1.06
N GLN A 29 6.15 14.81 -1.27
CA GLN A 29 4.92 14.07 -1.48
C GLN A 29 4.95 13.26 -2.79
N ILE A 30 5.40 13.87 -3.88
CA ILE A 30 5.55 13.20 -5.17
C ILE A 30 6.50 12.01 -5.01
N ILE A 31 7.66 12.21 -4.39
CA ILE A 31 8.63 11.15 -4.13
C ILE A 31 7.99 10.03 -3.30
N THR A 32 7.23 10.37 -2.27
CA THR A 32 6.56 9.39 -1.40
C THR A 32 5.54 8.54 -2.17
N LEU A 33 4.68 9.16 -2.97
CA LEU A 33 3.69 8.45 -3.79
C LEU A 33 4.36 7.54 -4.82
N PHE A 34 5.37 8.04 -5.53
CA PHE A 34 6.14 7.23 -6.47
C PHE A 34 6.85 6.07 -5.78
N SER A 35 7.42 6.29 -4.59
CA SER A 35 8.09 5.25 -3.81
C SER A 35 7.10 4.14 -3.40
N ILE A 36 5.89 4.50 -2.97
CA ILE A 36 4.86 3.54 -2.59
C ILE A 36 4.41 2.72 -3.80
N GLN A 37 4.18 3.34 -4.96
CA GLN A 37 3.82 2.62 -6.17
C GLN A 37 4.96 1.70 -6.64
N PHE A 38 6.20 2.17 -6.57
CA PHE A 38 7.36 1.35 -6.88
C PHE A 38 7.46 0.13 -5.95
N LEU A 39 7.23 0.32 -4.65
CA LEU A 39 7.19 -0.78 -3.68
C LEU A 39 6.03 -1.74 -3.98
N LEU A 40 4.83 -1.24 -4.29
CA LEU A 40 3.69 -2.06 -4.68
C LEU A 40 4.05 -2.97 -5.87
N LEU A 41 4.65 -2.41 -6.92
CA LEU A 41 5.05 -3.17 -8.10
C LEU A 41 6.17 -4.17 -7.81
N THR A 42 7.14 -3.80 -6.97
CA THR A 42 8.33 -4.61 -6.69
C THR A 42 8.04 -5.74 -5.70
N VAL A 43 7.21 -5.51 -4.68
CA VAL A 43 6.89 -6.50 -3.63
C VAL A 43 5.86 -7.51 -4.13
N PHE A 44 4.97 -7.11 -5.04
CA PHE A 44 3.85 -7.94 -5.49
C PHE A 44 4.24 -9.31 -6.06
N PRO A 45 5.28 -9.46 -6.91
CA PRO A 45 5.72 -10.77 -7.39
C PRO A 45 6.13 -11.71 -6.24
N PHE A 46 6.88 -11.22 -5.26
CA PHE A 46 7.29 -12.01 -4.09
C PHE A 46 6.07 -12.41 -3.27
N PHE A 47 5.17 -11.46 -3.02
CA PHE A 47 3.91 -11.72 -2.31
C PHE A 47 3.12 -12.85 -2.99
N ILE A 48 2.88 -12.75 -4.30
CA ILE A 48 2.11 -13.77 -5.05
C ILE A 48 2.77 -15.14 -4.97
N ILE A 49 4.09 -15.23 -5.17
CA ILE A 49 4.81 -16.51 -5.16
C ILE A 49 4.72 -17.16 -3.77
N VAL A 50 5.00 -16.39 -2.71
CA VAL A 50 4.99 -16.88 -1.33
C VAL A 50 3.57 -17.25 -0.90
N SER A 51 2.58 -16.40 -1.15
CA SER A 51 1.17 -16.68 -0.81
C SER A 51 0.64 -17.92 -1.52
N ARG A 52 0.99 -18.12 -2.81
CA ARG A 52 0.60 -19.33 -3.54
C ARG A 52 1.30 -20.58 -3.01
N SER A 53 2.59 -20.50 -2.72
CA SER A 53 3.37 -21.62 -2.17
C SER A 53 2.87 -22.05 -0.78
N ASN A 54 2.30 -21.12 -0.01
CA ASN A 54 1.80 -21.41 1.33
C ASN A 54 0.33 -21.76 1.40
N ARG A 55 -0.42 -21.58 0.29
CA ARG A 55 -1.87 -21.68 0.26
C ARG A 55 -2.43 -22.94 0.91
N GLU A 56 -1.86 -24.12 0.64
CA GLU A 56 -2.33 -25.38 1.22
C GLU A 56 -2.09 -25.50 2.73
N ASN A 57 -1.05 -24.85 3.23
CA ASN A 57 -0.79 -24.80 4.68
C ASN A 57 -1.67 -23.74 5.34
N ASP A 58 -1.79 -22.58 4.72
CA ASP A 58 -2.62 -21.49 5.22
C ASP A 58 -4.08 -21.95 5.34
N LYS A 59 -4.59 -22.77 4.39
CA LYS A 59 -5.94 -23.38 4.41
C LYS A 59 -6.27 -24.16 5.68
N LYS A 60 -5.26 -24.66 6.39
CA LYS A 60 -5.42 -25.42 7.64
C LYS A 60 -5.63 -24.51 8.85
N THR A 61 -5.32 -23.22 8.72
CA THR A 61 -5.47 -22.23 9.78
C THR A 61 -6.89 -21.66 9.81
N SER A 62 -7.37 -21.31 11.01
CA SER A 62 -8.65 -20.63 11.22
C SER A 62 -8.68 -19.24 10.56
N ILE A 63 -7.51 -18.61 10.42
CA ILE A 63 -7.34 -17.28 9.80
C ILE A 63 -7.30 -17.31 8.27
N TYR A 64 -7.31 -18.49 7.64
CA TYR A 64 -7.24 -18.62 6.18
C TYR A 64 -8.22 -17.72 5.40
N PRO A 65 -9.52 -17.64 5.77
CA PRO A 65 -10.46 -16.83 4.99
C PRO A 65 -10.04 -15.36 4.95
N LEU A 66 -9.41 -14.87 6.02
CA LEU A 66 -8.88 -13.51 6.10
C LEU A 66 -7.67 -13.31 5.20
N ILE A 67 -6.68 -14.20 5.28
CA ILE A 67 -5.48 -14.18 4.44
C ILE A 67 -5.89 -14.24 2.96
N ASN A 68 -6.82 -15.13 2.62
CA ASN A 68 -7.31 -15.30 1.27
C ASN A 68 -8.09 -14.06 0.77
N HIS A 69 -8.88 -13.41 1.63
CA HIS A 69 -9.54 -12.16 1.29
C HIS A 69 -8.52 -11.04 1.03
N LEU A 70 -7.54 -10.86 1.92
CA LEU A 70 -6.45 -9.88 1.76
C LEU A 70 -5.60 -10.16 0.51
N TYR A 71 -5.37 -11.42 0.16
CA TYR A 71 -4.70 -11.80 -1.09
C TYR A 71 -5.43 -11.29 -2.33
N TYR A 72 -6.75 -11.52 -2.42
CA TYR A 72 -7.53 -11.02 -3.55
C TYR A 72 -7.65 -9.49 -3.55
N ALA A 73 -7.74 -8.88 -2.38
CA ALA A 73 -7.71 -7.42 -2.24
C ALA A 73 -6.43 -6.82 -2.83
N VAL A 74 -5.26 -7.36 -2.49
CA VAL A 74 -3.98 -6.90 -3.05
C VAL A 74 -3.94 -7.11 -4.57
N CYS A 75 -4.42 -8.26 -5.07
CA CYS A 75 -4.50 -8.51 -6.52
C CYS A 75 -5.41 -7.49 -7.22
N PHE A 76 -6.53 -7.12 -6.59
CA PHE A 76 -7.44 -6.12 -7.11
C PHE A 76 -6.79 -4.72 -7.11
N SER A 77 -6.15 -4.33 -6.01
CA SER A 77 -5.41 -3.05 -5.91
C SER A 77 -4.30 -2.92 -6.96
N TYR A 78 -3.63 -4.02 -7.30
CA TYR A 78 -2.60 -4.04 -8.35
C TYR A 78 -3.14 -3.64 -9.73
N VAL A 79 -4.40 -3.95 -10.04
CA VAL A 79 -5.06 -3.53 -11.28
C VAL A 79 -5.65 -2.13 -11.13
N LEU A 80 -6.26 -1.85 -9.98
CA LEU A 80 -7.02 -0.64 -9.73
C LEU A 80 -6.14 0.62 -9.70
N TYR A 81 -4.95 0.57 -9.09
CA TYR A 81 -4.12 1.77 -8.90
C TYR A 81 -3.46 2.30 -10.17
N PRO A 82 -2.87 1.46 -11.06
CA PRO A 82 -2.43 1.93 -12.37
C PRO A 82 -3.58 2.52 -13.19
N LEU A 83 -4.77 1.90 -13.12
CA LEU A 83 -5.97 2.42 -13.80
C LEU A 83 -6.38 3.79 -13.24
N ASN A 84 -6.33 3.96 -11.91
CA ASN A 84 -6.60 5.24 -11.26
C ASN A 84 -5.65 6.34 -11.75
N LEU A 85 -4.36 6.03 -11.90
CA LEU A 85 -3.35 6.97 -12.38
C LEU A 85 -3.64 7.42 -13.82
N VAL A 86 -4.02 6.49 -14.69
CA VAL A 86 -4.45 6.82 -16.07
C VAL A 86 -5.67 7.75 -16.04
N PHE A 87 -6.71 7.42 -15.27
CA PHE A 87 -7.90 8.26 -15.17
C PHE A 87 -7.61 9.63 -14.58
N HIS A 88 -6.73 9.70 -13.58
CA HIS A 88 -6.29 10.97 -12.99
C HIS A 88 -5.60 11.85 -14.03
N PHE A 89 -4.71 11.29 -14.85
CA PHE A 89 -4.01 12.02 -15.91
C PHE A 89 -4.98 12.59 -16.95
N PHE A 90 -5.98 11.80 -17.36
CA PHE A 90 -6.96 12.22 -18.38
C PHE A 90 -8.23 12.90 -17.80
N ARG A 91 -8.30 13.16 -16.48
CA ARG A 91 -9.54 13.66 -15.83
C ARG A 91 -10.07 14.97 -16.40
N LYS A 92 -9.18 15.83 -16.91
CA LYS A 92 -9.54 17.12 -17.53
C LYS A 92 -9.94 17.00 -19.00
N ALA A 93 -9.65 15.87 -19.64
CA ALA A 93 -9.92 15.67 -21.07
C ALA A 93 -11.39 15.37 -21.35
N SER A 94 -12.11 14.75 -20.42
CA SER A 94 -13.53 14.42 -20.56
C SER A 94 -14.21 14.20 -19.20
N PRO A 95 -15.51 14.54 -19.05
CA PRO A 95 -16.30 14.19 -17.88
C PRO A 95 -16.30 12.69 -17.55
N ILE A 96 -16.13 11.83 -18.57
CA ILE A 96 -16.06 10.38 -18.38
C ILE A 96 -14.84 9.99 -17.54
N PHE A 97 -13.66 10.55 -17.83
CA PHE A 97 -12.45 10.28 -17.07
C PHE A 97 -12.52 10.86 -15.66
N TYR A 98 -13.14 12.03 -15.49
CA TYR A 98 -13.40 12.61 -14.17
C TYR A 98 -14.27 11.66 -13.32
N ASN A 99 -15.43 11.26 -13.83
CA ASN A 99 -16.34 10.37 -13.10
C ASN A 99 -15.71 8.99 -12.81
N ALA A 100 -14.95 8.44 -13.77
CA ALA A 100 -14.23 7.19 -13.57
C ALA A 100 -13.14 7.31 -12.50
N ASN A 101 -12.37 8.39 -12.49
CA ASN A 101 -11.38 8.66 -11.44
C ASN A 101 -12.05 8.78 -10.07
N THR A 102 -13.14 9.53 -9.96
CA THR A 102 -13.90 9.66 -8.71
C THR A 102 -14.43 8.32 -8.21
N LEU A 103 -14.99 7.49 -9.09
CA LEU A 103 -15.49 6.16 -8.74
C LEU A 103 -14.37 5.23 -8.25
N VAL A 104 -13.25 5.19 -8.97
CA VAL A 104 -12.09 4.37 -8.60
C VAL A 104 -11.51 4.83 -7.26
N PHE A 105 -11.41 6.14 -7.05
CA PHE A 105 -10.99 6.71 -5.76
C PHE A 105 -11.93 6.30 -4.63
N TYR A 106 -13.25 6.42 -4.84
CA TYR A 106 -14.26 6.01 -3.86
C TYR A 106 -14.14 4.52 -3.49
N VAL A 107 -14.05 3.63 -4.49
CA VAL A 107 -13.86 2.19 -4.27
C VAL A 107 -12.58 1.91 -3.50
N SER A 108 -11.47 2.56 -3.87
CA SER A 108 -10.18 2.41 -3.19
C SER A 108 -10.27 2.80 -1.72
N VAL A 109 -10.89 3.95 -1.44
CA VAL A 109 -11.10 4.46 -0.08
C VAL A 109 -11.92 3.49 0.77
N THR A 110 -13.04 2.98 0.24
CA THR A 110 -13.86 2.01 0.98
C THR A 110 -13.08 0.74 1.27
N MET A 111 -12.34 0.23 0.28
CA MET A 111 -11.52 -0.97 0.47
C MET A 111 -10.46 -0.77 1.55
N THR A 112 -9.70 0.33 1.52
CA THR A 112 -8.70 0.65 2.53
C THR A 112 -9.29 0.67 3.94
N ASN A 113 -10.41 1.38 4.13
CA ASN A 113 -11.09 1.44 5.42
C ASN A 113 -11.51 0.06 5.93
N ALA A 114 -12.07 -0.78 5.05
CA ALA A 114 -12.44 -2.15 5.39
C ALA A 114 -11.20 -2.99 5.75
N HIS A 115 -10.10 -2.86 4.99
CA HIS A 115 -8.86 -3.57 5.25
C HIS A 115 -8.19 -3.15 6.55
N ASN A 116 -8.20 -1.87 6.89
CA ASN A 116 -7.64 -1.37 8.15
C ASN A 116 -8.39 -1.98 9.34
N LEU A 117 -9.73 -2.05 9.29
CA LEU A 117 -10.52 -2.75 10.31
C LEU A 117 -10.20 -4.25 10.36
N ILE A 118 -10.09 -4.90 9.20
CA ILE A 118 -9.72 -6.31 9.08
C ILE A 118 -8.34 -6.58 9.70
N LEU A 119 -7.36 -5.72 9.45
CA LEU A 119 -6.00 -5.84 9.98
C LEU A 119 -6.00 -5.68 11.51
N VAL A 120 -6.73 -4.70 12.04
CA VAL A 120 -6.89 -4.50 13.49
C VAL A 120 -7.55 -5.73 14.13
N LEU A 121 -8.64 -6.24 13.55
CA LEU A 121 -9.30 -7.45 14.05
C LEU A 121 -8.37 -8.67 13.99
N SER A 122 -7.55 -8.79 12.94
CA SER A 122 -6.54 -9.85 12.85
C SER A 122 -5.48 -9.74 13.94
N ALA A 123 -5.01 -8.52 14.21
CA ALA A 123 -4.03 -8.26 15.26
C ALA A 123 -4.60 -8.60 16.64
N ILE A 124 -5.84 -8.18 16.93
CA ILE A 124 -6.54 -8.52 18.17
C ILE A 124 -6.71 -10.03 18.30
N GLN A 125 -7.15 -10.73 17.24
CA GLN A 125 -7.29 -12.19 17.26
C GLN A 125 -5.97 -12.88 17.60
N LYS A 126 -4.86 -12.48 16.96
CA LYS A 126 -3.53 -13.05 17.23
C LYS A 126 -3.04 -12.74 18.65
N PHE A 127 -3.24 -11.51 19.12
CA PHE A 127 -2.91 -11.09 20.47
C PHE A 127 -3.67 -11.94 21.50
N CYS A 128 -4.98 -12.10 21.32
CA CYS A 128 -5.81 -12.90 22.21
C CYS A 128 -5.39 -14.38 22.23
N LEU A 129 -5.13 -14.98 21.06
CA LEU A 129 -4.67 -16.37 20.98
C LEU A 129 -3.28 -16.57 21.63
N TYR A 130 -2.41 -15.57 21.56
CA TYR A 130 -1.08 -15.64 22.16
C TYR A 130 -1.10 -15.52 23.68
N PHE A 131 -1.83 -14.54 24.22
CA PHE A 131 -1.85 -14.26 25.67
C PHE A 131 -2.91 -15.06 26.44
N PHE A 132 -3.99 -15.49 25.78
CA PHE A 132 -5.11 -16.14 26.44
C PHE A 132 -5.55 -17.40 25.67
N GLN A 133 -4.88 -18.52 25.94
CA GLN A 133 -5.17 -19.82 25.30
C GLN A 133 -6.65 -20.24 25.44
N ASN A 134 -7.33 -19.83 26.52
CA ASN A 134 -8.76 -20.08 26.73
C ASN A 134 -9.68 -19.47 25.65
N PHE A 135 -9.19 -18.51 24.85
CA PHE A 135 -9.96 -17.88 23.77
C PHE A 135 -9.94 -18.67 22.46
N GLU A 136 -9.18 -19.77 22.37
CA GLU A 136 -9.06 -20.56 21.14
C GLU A 136 -10.42 -21.04 20.62
N SER A 137 -11.30 -21.51 21.51
CA SER A 137 -12.65 -21.98 21.14
C SER A 137 -13.56 -20.86 20.61
N TYR A 138 -13.40 -19.63 21.10
CA TYR A 138 -14.20 -18.48 20.68
C TYR A 138 -13.68 -17.82 19.40
N LEU A 139 -12.37 -17.85 19.19
CA LEU A 139 -11.70 -17.20 18.06
C LEU A 139 -11.48 -18.13 16.87
N ASN A 140 -11.69 -19.43 17.03
CA ASN A 140 -11.70 -20.40 15.94
C ASN A 140 -13.04 -20.32 15.17
N LEU A 141 -13.22 -19.21 14.47
CA LEU A 141 -14.43 -18.92 13.70
C LEU A 141 -14.52 -19.83 12.47
N SER A 142 -15.71 -20.36 12.22
CA SER A 142 -15.98 -21.10 10.99
C SER A 142 -15.78 -20.22 9.75
N LYS A 143 -15.41 -20.83 8.61
CA LYS A 143 -15.26 -20.12 7.33
C LYS A 143 -16.50 -19.27 6.99
N LYS A 144 -17.70 -19.80 7.24
CA LYS A 144 -18.97 -19.09 7.02
C LYS A 144 -19.11 -17.86 7.93
N ALA A 145 -18.74 -17.98 9.21
CA ALA A 145 -18.76 -16.86 10.14
C ALA A 145 -17.80 -15.74 9.71
N VAL A 146 -16.56 -16.07 9.31
CA VAL A 146 -15.60 -15.07 8.83
C VAL A 146 -16.11 -14.34 7.58
N HIS A 147 -16.71 -15.05 6.61
CA HIS A 147 -17.29 -14.39 5.42
C HIS A 147 -18.44 -13.45 5.79
N ARG A 148 -19.30 -13.81 6.75
CA ARG A 148 -20.35 -12.93 7.24
C ARG A 148 -19.77 -11.68 7.90
N ILE A 149 -18.75 -11.83 8.74
CA ILE A 149 -18.05 -10.70 9.37
C ILE A 149 -17.44 -9.78 8.31
N LEU A 150 -16.73 -10.34 7.32
CA LEU A 150 -16.15 -9.57 6.23
C LEU A 150 -17.22 -8.78 5.45
N PHE A 151 -18.34 -9.42 5.13
CA PHE A 151 -19.47 -8.75 4.48
C PHE A 151 -20.03 -7.62 5.34
N CYS A 152 -20.27 -7.86 6.63
CA CYS A 152 -20.76 -6.83 7.55
C CYS A 152 -19.79 -5.64 7.65
N ILE A 153 -18.47 -5.88 7.72
CA ILE A 153 -17.47 -4.80 7.76
C ILE A 153 -17.57 -3.95 6.50
N HIS A 154 -17.60 -4.57 5.32
CA HIS A 154 -17.72 -3.82 4.06
C HIS A 154 -19.03 -3.05 4.01
N LEU A 155 -20.14 -3.65 4.43
CA LEU A 155 -21.44 -3.00 4.46
C LEU A 155 -21.44 -1.77 5.39
N ILE A 156 -20.91 -1.91 6.61
CA ILE A 156 -20.80 -0.82 7.59
C ILE A 156 -19.94 0.32 7.03
N VAL A 157 -18.79 0.00 6.44
CA VAL A 157 -17.90 1.01 5.84
C VAL A 157 -18.59 1.72 4.68
N GLN A 158 -19.32 1.00 3.82
CA GLN A 158 -20.07 1.59 2.72
C GLN A 158 -21.19 2.52 3.22
N VAL A 159 -21.98 2.09 4.20
CA VAL A 159 -23.03 2.92 4.80
C VAL A 159 -22.42 4.18 5.43
N LYS A 160 -21.33 4.05 6.20
CA LYS A 160 -20.62 5.20 6.77
C LYS A 160 -20.18 6.19 5.70
N GLN A 161 -19.62 5.68 4.59
CA GLN A 161 -19.12 6.52 3.50
C GLN A 161 -20.26 7.21 2.73
N LEU A 162 -21.39 6.52 2.54
CA LEU A 162 -22.59 7.10 1.91
C LEU A 162 -23.23 8.20 2.79
N VAL A 163 -23.33 7.97 4.10
CA VAL A 163 -23.83 8.98 5.05
C VAL A 163 -22.92 10.21 5.04
N TYR A 164 -21.60 10.01 5.14
CA TYR A 164 -20.62 11.09 5.06
C TYR A 164 -20.73 11.88 3.75
N TRP A 165 -20.88 11.18 2.63
CA TRP A 165 -21.05 11.82 1.32
C TRP A 165 -22.35 12.62 1.23
N ASN A 166 -23.47 12.10 1.74
CA ASN A 166 -24.74 12.81 1.72
C ASN A 166 -24.74 14.05 2.63
N ASP A 167 -24.19 13.91 3.84
CA ASP A 167 -24.07 14.99 4.82
C ASP A 167 -23.18 16.14 4.31
N SER A 168 -22.06 15.80 3.66
CA SER A 168 -21.17 16.77 2.98
C SER A 168 -21.87 17.55 1.85
N ARG A 169 -22.97 17.02 1.32
CA ARG A 169 -23.78 17.65 0.28
C ARG A 169 -24.87 18.57 0.85
N GLU A 170 -25.31 18.32 2.09
CA GLU A 170 -26.44 18.99 2.72
C GLU A 170 -26.06 20.06 3.75
N ASN A 171 -24.77 20.36 3.95
CA ASN A 171 -24.27 21.42 4.86
C ASN A 171 -24.72 21.28 6.33
N ASN A 172 -25.03 20.08 6.81
CA ASN A 172 -25.39 19.85 8.22
C ASN A 172 -24.18 19.40 9.05
N TYR A 173 -23.68 20.32 9.88
CA TYR A 173 -22.48 20.27 10.74
C TYR A 173 -22.51 19.24 11.90
N SER A 174 -23.08 18.04 11.71
CA SER A 174 -23.21 17.06 12.82
C SER A 174 -22.16 15.93 12.80
N ILE A 175 -21.44 15.76 11.69
CA ILE A 175 -20.25 14.88 11.59
C ILE A 175 -18.98 15.56 12.16
N ASP A 176 -19.14 16.77 12.70
CA ASP A 176 -18.08 17.64 13.21
C ASP A 176 -17.16 16.96 14.23
N ILE A 177 -17.60 16.08 15.14
CA ILE A 177 -16.68 15.53 16.15
C ILE A 177 -15.56 14.64 15.57
N ILE A 178 -15.85 13.79 14.57
CA ILE A 178 -14.82 12.93 13.96
C ILE A 178 -14.00 13.73 12.94
N ILE A 179 -14.65 14.62 12.20
CA ILE A 179 -13.94 15.58 11.34
C ILE A 179 -13.06 16.47 12.20
N ASP A 180 -13.47 16.92 13.38
CA ASP A 180 -12.74 17.78 14.31
C ASP A 180 -11.62 17.03 14.99
N LEU A 181 -11.79 15.75 15.34
CA LEU A 181 -10.69 14.95 15.87
C LEU A 181 -9.62 14.68 14.80
N MET A 182 -10.06 14.35 13.58
CA MET A 182 -9.17 14.17 12.43
C MET A 182 -8.57 15.50 11.98
N THR A 183 -9.32 16.59 12.03
CA THR A 183 -8.91 17.95 11.70
C THR A 183 -8.00 18.51 12.78
N ALA A 184 -8.15 18.13 14.05
CA ALA A 184 -7.22 18.48 15.12
C ALA A 184 -5.90 17.71 14.98
N ALA A 185 -5.94 16.42 14.63
CA ALA A 185 -4.73 15.64 14.34
C ALA A 185 -4.00 16.16 13.08
N ILE A 186 -4.76 16.54 12.05
CA ILE A 186 -4.24 17.14 10.82
C ILE A 186 -3.77 18.57 11.07
N SER A 187 -4.49 19.37 11.84
CA SER A 187 -4.08 20.72 12.22
C SER A 187 -2.84 20.67 13.10
N PHE A 188 -2.68 19.66 13.97
CA PHE A 188 -1.46 19.44 14.73
C PHE A 188 -0.28 19.04 13.83
N TYR A 189 -0.51 18.15 12.85
CA TYR A 189 0.51 17.80 11.87
C TYR A 189 0.90 18.99 10.97
N ILE A 190 -0.08 19.77 10.50
CA ILE A 190 0.14 20.96 9.68
C ILE A 190 0.80 22.07 10.51
N PHE A 191 0.37 22.30 11.74
CA PHE A 191 0.96 23.27 12.67
C PHE A 191 2.42 22.93 12.97
N THR A 192 2.72 21.65 13.21
CA THR A 192 4.10 21.19 13.44
C THR A 192 4.96 21.20 12.17
N THR A 193 4.36 21.11 10.97
CA THR A 193 5.10 21.00 9.70
C THR A 193 5.21 22.33 8.93
N TYR A 194 4.24 23.25 9.03
CA TYR A 194 4.10 24.41 8.13
C TYR A 194 3.93 25.78 8.80
N GLY A 195 3.70 25.85 10.11
CA GLY A 195 3.34 27.14 10.75
C GLY A 195 2.00 27.71 10.23
N GLU A 196 1.52 28.77 10.86
CA GLU A 196 0.19 29.38 10.67
C GLU A 196 -0.24 29.59 9.19
N VAL A 197 -0.95 28.63 8.60
CA VAL A 197 -1.78 28.88 7.41
C VAL A 197 -3.14 28.21 7.62
N GLU A 198 -4.10 29.04 8.04
CA GLU A 198 -5.33 28.65 8.73
C GLU A 198 -6.57 28.74 7.81
N THR A 199 -6.48 28.31 6.54
CA THR A 199 -7.67 28.26 5.67
C THR A 199 -8.31 26.87 5.67
N VAL A 200 -9.65 26.83 5.64
CA VAL A 200 -10.44 25.58 5.57
C VAL A 200 -10.10 24.76 4.32
N GLU A 201 -9.81 25.44 3.20
CA GLU A 201 -9.43 24.81 1.94
C GLU A 201 -8.13 23.99 2.07
N ASN A 202 -7.13 24.54 2.78
CA ASN A 202 -5.86 23.85 3.03
C ASN A 202 -6.02 22.62 3.93
N LYS A 203 -6.94 22.66 4.90
CA LYS A 203 -7.25 21.52 5.78
C LYS A 203 -7.87 20.37 5.00
N MET A 204 -8.82 20.68 4.12
CA MET A 204 -9.48 19.68 3.28
C MET A 204 -8.49 19.05 2.29
N GLU A 205 -7.63 19.84 1.68
CA GLU A 205 -6.59 19.32 0.79
C GLU A 205 -5.61 18.38 1.54
N ALA A 206 -5.14 18.76 2.72
CA ALA A 206 -4.28 17.91 3.53
C ALA A 206 -4.95 16.58 3.93
N PHE A 207 -6.23 16.61 4.29
CA PHE A 207 -7.01 15.41 4.56
C PHE A 207 -7.06 14.47 3.35
N TYR A 208 -7.36 15.00 2.15
CA TYR A 208 -7.36 14.21 0.92
C TYR A 208 -5.98 13.59 0.65
N ARG A 209 -4.91 14.34 0.87
CA ARG A 209 -3.53 13.85 0.69
C ARG A 209 -3.18 12.70 1.65
N LEU A 210 -3.54 12.82 2.92
CA LEU A 210 -3.33 11.74 3.91
C LEU A 210 -4.16 10.50 3.58
N ARG A 211 -5.40 10.69 3.13
CA ARG A 211 -6.26 9.59 2.68
C ARG A 211 -5.65 8.86 1.48
N GLU A 212 -5.11 9.61 0.53
CA GLU A 212 -4.42 9.06 -0.63
C GLU A 212 -3.17 8.26 -0.23
N LEU A 213 -2.40 8.75 0.75
CA LEU A 213 -1.25 8.04 1.29
C LEU A 213 -1.65 6.70 1.93
N ASP A 214 -2.68 6.71 2.79
CA ASP A 214 -3.18 5.50 3.46
C ASP A 214 -3.71 4.48 2.45
N ASN A 215 -4.45 4.95 1.44
CA ASN A 215 -4.95 4.10 0.36
C ASN A 215 -3.82 3.42 -0.41
N ASN A 216 -2.82 4.18 -0.83
CA ASN A 216 -1.74 3.63 -1.65
C ASN A 216 -0.81 2.71 -0.83
N SER A 217 -0.59 3.02 0.45
CA SER A 217 0.29 2.24 1.32
C SER A 217 -0.35 0.96 1.86
N THR A 218 -1.68 0.91 2.03
CA THR A 218 -2.36 -0.26 2.62
C THR A 218 -2.07 -1.59 1.90
N PRO A 219 -2.15 -1.70 0.56
CA PRO A 219 -1.79 -2.94 -0.12
C PRO A 219 -0.33 -3.32 0.06
N VAL A 220 0.59 -2.35 0.14
CA VAL A 220 2.01 -2.60 0.42
C VAL A 220 2.18 -3.12 1.84
N LEU A 221 1.49 -2.53 2.82
CA LEU A 221 1.48 -2.98 4.21
C LEU A 221 0.97 -4.42 4.31
N ILE A 222 -0.16 -4.75 3.66
CA ILE A 222 -0.69 -6.11 3.64
C ILE A 222 0.36 -7.11 3.09
N GLN A 223 1.02 -6.75 1.99
CA GLN A 223 2.03 -7.61 1.37
C GLN A 223 3.24 -7.82 2.28
N VAL A 224 3.83 -6.73 2.78
CA VAL A 224 5.01 -6.78 3.64
C VAL A 224 4.69 -7.50 4.94
N SER A 225 3.55 -7.20 5.58
CA SER A 225 3.10 -7.89 6.78
C SER A 225 2.93 -9.39 6.53
N TYR A 226 2.36 -9.81 5.40
CA TYR A 226 2.24 -11.23 5.08
C TYR A 226 3.61 -11.87 4.86
N LEU A 227 4.49 -11.26 4.07
CA LEU A 227 5.83 -11.78 3.78
C LEU A 227 6.70 -11.92 5.04
N LEU A 228 6.53 -11.04 6.01
CA LEU A 228 7.27 -11.06 7.27
C LEU A 228 6.56 -11.83 8.40
N SER A 229 5.32 -12.31 8.17
CA SER A 229 4.50 -12.92 9.23
C SER A 229 4.97 -14.29 9.71
N SER A 230 5.85 -14.98 8.99
CA SER A 230 6.38 -16.27 9.42
C SER A 230 7.80 -16.50 8.93
N GLN A 231 8.56 -17.30 9.69
CA GLN A 231 9.91 -17.69 9.31
C GLN A 231 9.93 -18.39 7.96
N LYS A 232 8.93 -19.24 7.69
CA LYS A 232 8.76 -19.92 6.41
C LYS A 232 8.62 -18.95 5.23
N ASN A 233 7.87 -17.86 5.42
CA ASN A 233 7.69 -16.84 4.38
C ASN A 233 9.01 -16.12 4.13
N ILE A 234 9.71 -15.74 5.19
CA ILE A 234 11.02 -15.08 5.13
C ILE A 234 12.04 -15.98 4.43
N ASP A 235 12.11 -17.26 4.77
CA ASP A 235 13.04 -18.21 4.15
C ASP A 235 12.74 -18.37 2.66
N LYS A 236 11.46 -18.38 2.28
CA LYS A 236 11.07 -18.42 0.86
C LYS A 236 11.45 -17.15 0.13
N VAL A 237 11.27 -15.97 0.74
CA VAL A 237 11.74 -14.70 0.17
C VAL A 237 13.25 -14.70 0.02
N LYS A 238 14.01 -15.17 1.01
CA LYS A 238 15.48 -15.32 0.93
C LYS A 238 15.90 -16.27 -0.19
N GLU A 239 15.18 -17.37 -0.39
CA GLU A 239 15.42 -18.30 -1.50
C GLU A 239 15.24 -17.61 -2.85
N LEU A 240 14.18 -16.80 -2.99
CA LEU A 240 13.91 -16.02 -4.20
C LEU A 240 14.96 -14.92 -4.40
N LEU A 241 15.33 -14.20 -3.35
CA LEU A 241 16.36 -13.16 -3.37
C LEU A 241 17.79 -13.70 -3.51
N SER A 242 18.00 -15.01 -3.52
CA SER A 242 19.30 -15.58 -3.89
C SER A 242 19.58 -15.21 -5.35
N VAL A 243 20.22 -14.05 -5.51
CA VAL A 243 20.53 -13.35 -6.77
C VAL A 243 21.15 -14.30 -7.80
N LYS A 244 21.88 -15.33 -7.35
CA LYS A 244 22.42 -16.41 -8.20
C LYS A 244 21.36 -17.18 -8.99
N LYS A 245 20.16 -17.42 -8.46
CA LYS A 245 19.07 -18.11 -9.17
C LYS A 245 18.35 -17.17 -10.13
N ILE A 246 18.05 -15.94 -9.72
CA ILE A 246 17.39 -14.93 -10.57
C ILE A 246 18.28 -14.53 -11.74
N ILE A 247 19.56 -14.22 -11.50
CA ILE A 247 20.50 -13.88 -12.57
C ILE A 247 20.73 -15.07 -13.50
N LYS A 248 20.80 -16.30 -12.98
CA LYS A 248 20.95 -17.51 -13.80
C LYS A 248 19.69 -17.85 -14.61
N SER A 249 18.49 -17.49 -14.14
CA SER A 249 17.25 -17.69 -14.90
C SER A 249 16.98 -16.57 -15.91
N LEU A 250 17.35 -15.33 -15.61
CA LEU A 250 17.18 -14.18 -16.51
C LEU A 250 18.29 -14.07 -17.57
N PHE A 251 19.52 -14.48 -17.26
CA PHE A 251 20.68 -14.43 -18.17
C PHE A 251 21.40 -15.79 -18.32
N PRO A 252 20.70 -16.85 -18.75
CA PRO A 252 21.29 -18.19 -18.85
C PRO A 252 22.46 -18.26 -19.84
N ARG A 253 22.51 -17.34 -20.83
CA ARG A 253 23.58 -17.26 -21.84
C ARG A 253 24.89 -16.69 -21.30
N TRP A 254 24.86 -15.83 -20.29
CA TRP A 254 26.08 -15.20 -19.74
C TRP A 254 26.83 -16.10 -18.76
N PHE A 255 26.14 -17.10 -18.19
CA PHE A 255 26.72 -18.07 -17.26
C PHE A 255 26.97 -19.45 -17.89
N LYS A 256 26.90 -19.55 -19.23
CA LYS A 256 27.55 -20.66 -19.92
C LYS A 256 29.07 -20.44 -19.82
N ALA A 257 29.65 -20.91 -18.71
CA ALA A 257 31.06 -21.25 -18.73
C ALA A 257 31.24 -22.25 -19.88
N SER A 258 32.13 -21.93 -20.83
CA SER A 258 32.57 -22.87 -21.84
C SER A 258 33.07 -24.11 -21.12
N ALA A 259 32.24 -25.15 -21.07
CA ALA A 259 32.66 -26.46 -20.62
C ALA A 259 33.62 -26.96 -21.70
N VAL A 260 34.89 -26.54 -21.59
CA VAL A 260 36.01 -27.21 -22.24
C VAL A 260 35.95 -28.63 -21.71
N ARG A 261 35.48 -29.55 -22.53
CA ARG A 261 35.58 -30.97 -22.20
C ARG A 261 37.07 -31.27 -22.06
N PRO A 262 37.53 -31.85 -20.93
CA PRO A 262 38.88 -32.37 -20.90
C PRO A 262 38.98 -33.39 -22.03
N ILE A 263 39.96 -33.22 -22.91
CA ILE A 263 40.27 -34.21 -23.94
C ILE A 263 40.53 -35.52 -23.21
N THR A 264 39.67 -36.49 -23.45
CA THR A 264 39.82 -37.84 -22.94
C THR A 264 40.95 -38.52 -23.72
N TYR A 265 41.79 -39.32 -23.06
CA TYR A 265 42.91 -40.05 -23.71
C TYR A 265 42.48 -40.86 -24.95
N ILE A 266 41.21 -41.24 -25.03
CA ILE A 266 40.58 -41.93 -26.16
C ILE A 266 40.64 -41.08 -27.44
N ASP A 267 40.39 -39.77 -27.34
CA ASP A 267 40.39 -38.85 -28.49
C ASP A 267 41.82 -38.62 -29.03
N LEU A 268 42.84 -38.70 -28.16
CA LEU A 268 44.25 -38.59 -28.56
C LEU A 268 44.71 -39.82 -29.36
N MET A 269 44.22 -41.00 -28.99
CA MET A 269 44.60 -42.24 -29.66
C MET A 269 43.97 -42.38 -31.05
N GLU A 270 42.74 -41.90 -31.25
CA GLU A 270 42.11 -41.89 -32.59
C GLU A 270 42.81 -40.95 -33.59
N THR A 271 43.40 -39.85 -33.12
CA THR A 271 44.18 -38.96 -33.99
C THR A 271 45.55 -39.52 -34.38
N THR A 272 46.16 -40.38 -33.57
CA THR A 272 47.47 -41.00 -33.89
C THR A 272 47.37 -42.26 -34.76
N VAL A 273 46.19 -42.88 -34.86
CA VAL A 273 45.98 -44.10 -35.68
C VAL A 273 45.62 -43.76 -37.13
N ASN A 274 45.21 -42.51 -37.40
CA ASN A 274 44.77 -42.05 -38.72
C ASN A 274 45.76 -41.11 -39.43
N SER A 275 47.02 -41.05 -38.96
CA SER A 275 48.13 -40.31 -39.58
C SER A 275 49.26 -41.27 -39.96
#